data_AF-A0A3G3GVA5-F1
#
_entry.id   AF-A0A3G3GVA5-F1
#
_cell.length_a   1.000
_cell.length_b   1.000
_cell.length_c   1.000
_cell.angle_alpha   90.00
_cell.angle_beta   90.00
_cell.angle_gamma   90.00
#
_symmetry.space_group_name_H-M   'P 1'
#
loop_
_entity.id
_entity.type
_entity.pdbx_description
1 polymer ?
#
loop_
_entity_poly.entity_id
_entity_poly.type
_entity_poly.pdbx_seq_one_letter_code
_entity_poly.pdbx_strand_id
1 'polypeptide(L)' 'MATEKKAFVLRISPEMLKELEQWAQEEFRSTNGQIEYVLSDALKKRKRASKSPKNPASLE' A
#
# COMPACT_ATOMS: atom_id res chain seq x y z
N MET A 1 2.79 -21.34 -4.77
CA MET A 1 3.15 -21.34 -3.34
C MET A 1 2.25 -20.32 -2.66
N ALA A 2 1.43 -20.73 -1.69
CA ALA A 2 0.50 -19.81 -1.04
C ALA A 2 1.30 -18.70 -0.36
N THR A 3 1.01 -17.45 -0.72
CA THR A 3 1.61 -16.27 -0.09
C THR A 3 1.17 -16.28 1.36
N GLU A 4 2.08 -16.63 2.27
CA GLU A 4 1.79 -16.72 3.70
C GLU A 4 1.42 -15.32 4.21
N LYS A 5 0.14 -15.11 4.56
CA LYS A 5 -0.34 -13.84 5.12
C LYS A 5 -0.32 -13.94 6.63
N LYS A 6 0.49 -13.10 7.28
CA LYS A 6 0.57 -13.02 8.74
C LYS A 6 -0.51 -12.07 9.26
N ALA A 7 -1.40 -12.56 10.11
CA ALA A 7 -2.35 -11.71 10.82
C ALA A 7 -1.62 -10.83 11.83
N PHE A 8 -1.98 -9.54 11.89
CA PHE A 8 -1.47 -8.60 12.88
C PHE A 8 -2.57 -7.64 13.31
N VAL A 9 -2.47 -7.13 14.53
CA VAL A 9 -3.41 -6.13 15.05
C VAL A 9 -2.97 -4.75 14.58
N LEU A 10 -3.85 -4.06 13.86
CA LEU A 10 -3.63 -2.69 13.41
C LEU A 10 -4.37 -1.72 14.34
N ARG A 11 -3.65 -0.72 14.87
CA ARG A 11 -4.26 0.38 15.63
C ARG A 11 -4.52 1.54 14.67
N ILE A 12 -5.79 1.84 14.43
CA ILE A 12 -6.27 2.95 13.59
C ILE A 12 -7.44 3.64 14.28
N SER A 13 -7.70 4.90 13.93
CA SER A 13 -8.89 5.60 14.41
C SER A 13 -10.15 4.98 13.79
N PRO A 14 -11.27 4.99 14.52
CA PRO A 14 -12.54 4.44 14.01
C PRO A 14 -13.05 5.19 12.78
N GLU A 15 -12.78 6.48 12.68
CA GLU A 15 -13.15 7.31 11.52
C GLU A 15 -12.42 6.85 10.25
N MET A 16 -11.11 6.60 10.36
CA MET A 16 -10.30 6.10 9.25
C MET A 16 -10.72 4.69 8.82
N LEU A 17 -11.07 3.82 9.77
CA LEU A 17 -11.60 2.49 9.44
C LEU A 17 -12.90 2.60 8.64
N LYS A 18 -13.82 3.46 9.07
CA LYS A 18 -15.10 3.67 8.39
C LYS A 18 -14.92 4.18 6.96
N GLU A 19 -14.03 5.14 6.76
CA GLU A 19 -13.68 5.63 5.41
C GLU A 19 -13.09 4.52 4.54
N LEU A 20 -12.20 3.69 5.10
CA LEU A 20 -11.62 2.55 4.38
C LEU A 20 -12.67 1.48 4.02
N GLU A 21 -13.64 1.21 4.91
CA GLU A 21 -14.73 0.28 4.66
C GLU A 21 -15.66 0.78 3.54
N GLN A 22 -16.00 2.06 3.55
CA GLN A 22 -16.79 2.68 2.49
C GLN A 22 -16.07 2.59 1.15
N TRP A 23 -14.79 2.97 1.10
CA TRP A 23 -13.98 2.89 -0.12
C TRP A 23 -13.84 1.45 -0.63
N ALA A 24 -13.63 0.48 0.28
CA ALA A 24 -13.59 -0.93 -0.08
C ALA A 24 -14.92 -1.38 -0.73
N GLN A 25 -16.06 -0.94 -0.19
CA GLN A 25 -17.38 -1.27 -0.71
C GLN A 25 -17.62 -0.67 -2.10
N GLU A 26 -17.21 0.58 -2.33
CA GLU A 26 -17.31 1.24 -3.64
C GLU A 26 -16.52 0.50 -4.73
N GLU A 27 -15.38 -0.10 -4.36
CA GLU A 27 -14.54 -0.87 -5.29
C GLU A 27 -14.83 -2.38 -5.30
N PHE A 28 -15.91 -2.83 -4.64
CA PHE A 28 -16.30 -4.24 -4.51
C PHE A 28 -15.18 -5.12 -3.93
N ARG A 29 -14.49 -4.62 -2.90
CA ARG A 29 -13.40 -5.30 -2.19
C ARG A 29 -13.74 -5.50 -0.71
N SER A 30 -13.06 -6.45 -0.07
CA SER A 30 -13.06 -6.53 1.39
C SER A 30 -12.18 -5.43 1.98
N THR A 31 -12.48 -5.01 3.21
CA THR A 31 -11.67 -4.04 3.96
C THR A 31 -10.20 -4.45 4.03
N ASN A 32 -9.92 -5.74 4.29
CA ASN A 32 -8.55 -6.27 4.29
C ASN A 32 -7.89 -6.20 2.92
N GLY A 33 -8.63 -6.48 1.85
CA GLY A 33 -8.13 -6.34 0.48
C GLY A 33 -7.79 -4.89 0.13
N GLN A 34 -8.63 -3.95 0.56
CA GLN A 34 -8.39 -2.52 0.36
C GLN A 34 -7.15 -2.04 1.12
N ILE A 35 -7.01 -2.45 2.39
CA ILE A 35 -5.81 -2.14 3.20
C ILE A 35 -4.55 -2.68 2.52
N GLU A 36 -4.56 -3.93 2.05
CA GLU A 36 -3.43 -4.54 1.34
C GLU A 36 -3.07 -3.77 0.06
N TYR A 37 -4.08 -3.35 -0.70
CA TYR A 37 -3.89 -2.57 -1.93
C TYR A 37 -3.23 -1.21 -1.64
N VAL A 38 -3.77 -0.45 -0.68
CA VAL A 38 -3.26 0.87 -0.29
C VAL A 38 -1.82 0.77 0.21
N LEU A 39 -1.53 -0.20 1.09
CA LEU A 39 -0.17 -0.42 1.60
C LEU A 39 0.79 -0.82 0.49
N SER A 40 0.36 -1.69 -0.42
CA SER A 40 1.19 -2.13 -1.56
C SER A 40 1.51 -0.98 -2.50
N ASP A 41 0.53 -0.14 -2.82
CA ASP A 41 0.72 1.05 -3.65
C ASP A 41 1.65 2.07 -2.97
N ALA A 42 1.43 2.36 -1.69
CA ALA A 42 2.30 3.25 -0.91
C ALA A 42 3.77 2.77 -0.87
N LEU A 43 4.00 1.46 -0.68
CA LEU A 43 5.34 0.87 -0.72
C LEU A 43 5.97 0.95 -2.12
N LYS A 44 5.20 0.72 -3.19
CA LYS A 44 5.67 0.87 -4.57
C LYS A 44 6.05 2.32 -4.85
N LYS A 45 5.22 3.28 -4.48
CA LYS A 45 5.48 4.73 -4.62
C LYS A 45 6.74 5.14 -3.87
N ARG A 46 6.90 4.72 -2.61
CA ARG A 46 8.12 4.96 -1.81
C ARG A 46 9.37 4.38 -2.49
N LYS A 47 9.31 3.14 -2.97
CA LYS A 47 10.44 2.50 -3.67
C LYS A 47 10.79 3.18 -5.00
N ARG A 48 9.80 3.74 -5.72
CA ARG A 48 10.04 4.53 -6.92
C ARG A 48 10.70 5.87 -6.58
N ALA A 49 10.21 6.56 -5.55
CA ALA A 49 10.81 7.81 -5.08
C ALA A 49 12.25 7.63 -4.58
N SER A 50 12.58 6.48 -3.98
CA SER A 50 13.97 6.18 -3.57
C SER A 50 14.89 5.75 -4.72
N LYS A 51 14.37 5.53 -5.92
CA LYS A 51 15.12 5.10 -7.12
C LYS A 51 15.41 6.24 -8.10
N SER A 52 15.28 7.50 -7.66
CA SER A 52 15.76 8.65 -8.44
C SER A 52 17.18 8.36 -8.95
N PRO A 53 17.42 8.48 -10.26
CA PRO A 53 18.63 7.96 -10.88
C PRO A 53 19.82 8.76 -10.37
N LYS A 54 20.82 8.06 -9.83
CA LYS A 54 22.19 8.57 -9.93
C LYS A 54 22.48 8.72 -11.42
N ASN A 55 22.41 9.95 -11.89
CA ASN A 55 22.73 10.38 -13.23
C ASN A 55 24.12 9.83 -13.62
N PRO A 56 24.27 8.93 -14.61
CA PRO A 56 25.57 8.65 -15.21
C PRO A 56 25.77 9.62 -16.38
N ALA A 57 25.66 10.92 -16.12
CA ALA A 57 26.14 11.96 -17.04
C ALA A 57 27.51 12.40 -16.54
N SER A 58 28.50 11.52 -16.67
CA SER A 58 29.93 11.81 -16.53
C SER A 58 30.66 10.55 -16.96
N LEU A 59 30.95 10.44 -18.25
CA LEU A 59 32.08 9.74 -18.86
C LEU A 59 32.01 10.12 -20.35
N GLU A 60 32.64 11.27 -20.63
CA GLU A 60 33.16 11.63 -21.95
C GLU A 60 34.04 10.50 -22.53
#